data_AF-A0A2K8P9L1-F1
#
_entry.id   AF-A0A2K8P9L1-F1
#
_cell.length_a   1.000
_cell.length_b   1.000
_cell.length_c   1.000
_cell.angle_alpha   90.00
_cell.angle_beta   90.00
_cell.angle_gamma   90.00
#
_symmetry.space_group_name_H-M   'P 1'
#
loop_
_entity.id
_entity.type
_entity.pdbx_description
1 polymer ?
#
loop_
_entity_poly.entity_id
_entity_poly.type
_entity_poly.pdbx_seq_one_letter_code
_entity_poly.pdbx_strand_id
1 'polypeptide(L)'
;MINETAAGHPDAPTGLLPPAARAELARTAWAELPHRCSGRHGVPDTPDVLAGVLSADPAHRVRAVGNLYRLLLDRDGLFPATAPAALVLAALLDDPRTLAEDRWERRPGRRPLRAELLNWLASFADIARRGVEDGIDSARDPAAARAARPALRARVAVFCEDDDPRVREAALAATALLLADPALAPSAPRYAPAVRALLATSPDSYHRWIARERLAAWGEDVADLVAAEEGRRAALARAQAEDPFGEDQERAVRWLAEQREDTAALEPAGLGHGDRTVPAPQDPPGPAPEPPVAVPGSMAGYRGPWRLARAEERAEWTFTPYVGVGPLHFGMTLDEITTALGEHPAASSHTHDGTHRRLESADFTTSGIRALFRDDRLGCVAVNALGGPQVRLDGAPLTGCAPSRVEDWLVHRTERTRPGSLRYSPAGDPVFAGLGLAIRGQRAGDLVLTRPLFLHHDWLDLWHALPAAEWNHP
;
A
#
# COMPACT_ATOMS: atom_id res chain seq x y z
N MET A 1 -3.45 -54.52 -41.53
CA MET A 1 -4.47 -53.66 -42.18
C MET A 1 -5.53 -53.33 -41.15
N ILE A 2 -5.99 -52.06 -41.15
CA ILE A 2 -6.93 -51.39 -40.22
C ILE A 2 -6.18 -50.79 -39.00
N ASN A 3 -5.70 -49.54 -39.11
CA ASN A 3 -6.31 -48.23 -38.76
C ASN A 3 -6.69 -48.08 -37.27
N GLU A 4 -5.95 -47.29 -36.48
CA GLU A 4 -6.04 -45.84 -36.28
C GLU A 4 -7.23 -45.43 -35.37
N THR A 5 -6.91 -44.96 -34.15
CA THR A 5 -7.59 -43.88 -33.40
C THR A 5 -6.92 -43.71 -32.04
N ALA A 6 -5.67 -43.22 -32.06
CA ALA A 6 -5.11 -42.57 -30.87
C ALA A 6 -5.75 -41.18 -30.80
N ALA A 7 -6.62 -40.98 -29.82
CA ALA A 7 -7.22 -39.69 -29.52
C ALA A 7 -6.10 -38.71 -29.12
N GLY A 8 -5.67 -37.91 -30.09
CA GLY A 8 -4.92 -36.69 -29.82
C GLY A 8 -5.78 -35.77 -28.98
N HIS A 9 -5.41 -35.59 -27.72
CA HIS A 9 -5.84 -34.44 -26.94
C HIS A 9 -5.48 -33.18 -27.74
N PRO A 10 -6.41 -32.25 -27.98
CA PRO A 10 -6.05 -30.99 -28.60
C PRO A 10 -5.22 -30.21 -27.57
N ASP A 11 -3.95 -29.99 -27.89
CA ASP A 11 -3.14 -28.96 -27.24
C ASP A 11 -3.94 -27.65 -27.27
N ALA A 12 -4.44 -27.25 -26.09
CA ALA A 12 -5.03 -25.93 -25.91
C ALA A 12 -3.96 -24.89 -26.27
N PRO A 13 -4.29 -23.81 -27.00
CA PRO A 13 -3.30 -22.83 -27.42
C PRO A 13 -2.71 -22.15 -26.17
N THR A 14 -1.52 -22.59 -25.80
CA THR A 14 -0.77 -22.07 -24.67
C THR A 14 -0.28 -20.68 -25.06
N GLY A 15 -0.84 -19.64 -24.42
CA GLY A 15 -0.28 -18.29 -24.46
C GLY A 15 -1.07 -17.20 -25.21
N LEU A 16 -2.22 -17.48 -25.82
CA LEU A 16 -2.99 -16.44 -26.53
C LEU A 16 -4.06 -15.78 -25.66
N LEU A 17 -4.19 -14.45 -25.79
CA LEU A 17 -5.28 -13.68 -25.17
C LEU A 17 -6.65 -14.09 -25.76
N PRO A 18 -7.72 -14.05 -24.95
CA PRO A 18 -9.07 -14.34 -25.44
C PRO A 18 -9.48 -13.37 -26.56
N PRO A 19 -10.37 -13.77 -27.50
CA PRO A 19 -10.67 -12.97 -28.69
C PRO A 19 -11.12 -11.55 -28.39
N ALA A 20 -11.93 -11.35 -27.34
CA ALA A 20 -12.39 -10.03 -26.92
C ALA A 20 -11.21 -9.13 -26.50
N ALA A 21 -10.32 -9.61 -25.63
CA ALA A 21 -9.15 -8.87 -25.20
C ALA A 21 -8.17 -8.59 -26.35
N ARG A 22 -8.03 -9.54 -27.29
CA ARG A 22 -7.19 -9.36 -28.49
C ARG A 22 -7.74 -8.28 -29.42
N ALA A 23 -9.05 -8.22 -29.60
CA ALA A 23 -9.70 -7.18 -30.39
C ALA A 23 -9.52 -5.80 -29.73
N GLU A 24 -9.68 -5.71 -28.41
CA GLU A 24 -9.43 -4.48 -27.63
C GLU A 24 -7.95 -4.04 -27.67
N LEU A 25 -7.03 -4.99 -27.65
CA LEU A 25 -5.60 -4.72 -27.76
C LEU A 25 -5.24 -4.25 -29.17
N ALA A 26 -5.78 -4.88 -30.22
CA ALA A 26 -5.46 -4.55 -31.62
C ALA A 26 -6.06 -3.22 -32.10
N ARG A 27 -7.19 -2.79 -31.54
CA ARG A 27 -7.85 -1.52 -31.93
C ARG A 27 -7.17 -0.27 -31.33
N THR A 28 -6.28 -0.46 -30.37
CA THR A 28 -5.65 0.63 -29.62
C THR A 28 -4.29 0.98 -30.23
N ALA A 29 -4.05 2.26 -30.53
CA ALA A 29 -2.77 2.75 -31.03
C ALA A 29 -1.75 2.94 -29.88
N TRP A 30 -1.27 1.84 -29.30
CA TRP A 30 -0.43 1.86 -28.09
C TRP A 30 0.86 2.67 -28.20
N ALA A 31 1.43 2.78 -29.41
CA ALA A 31 2.64 3.57 -29.64
C ALA A 31 2.44 5.07 -29.35
N GLU A 32 1.20 5.56 -29.40
CA GLU A 32 0.84 6.96 -29.12
C GLU A 32 0.42 7.19 -27.66
N LEU A 33 0.37 6.12 -26.86
CA LEU A 33 -0.17 6.14 -25.50
C LEU A 33 0.94 5.84 -24.49
N PRO A 34 1.67 6.88 -24.00
CA PRO A 34 2.71 6.66 -23.03
C PRO A 34 2.12 6.21 -21.68
N HIS A 35 2.88 5.37 -20.98
CA HIS A 35 2.76 5.05 -19.56
C HIS A 35 3.93 5.68 -18.79
N ARG A 36 4.04 5.49 -17.47
CA ARG A 36 5.02 6.18 -16.59
C ARG A 36 6.46 6.22 -17.11
N CYS A 37 6.88 5.15 -17.76
CA CYS A 37 8.27 4.91 -18.12
C CYS A 37 8.44 4.58 -19.61
N SER A 38 7.50 4.98 -20.47
CA SER A 38 7.60 4.72 -21.91
C SER A 38 8.91 5.26 -22.50
N GLY A 39 9.52 4.47 -23.38
CA GLY A 39 10.80 4.80 -24.02
C GLY A 39 12.05 4.61 -23.14
N ARG A 40 11.91 4.15 -21.88
CA ARG A 40 13.08 3.79 -21.04
C ARG A 40 13.56 2.38 -21.37
N HIS A 41 14.87 2.22 -21.49
CA HIS A 41 15.49 0.93 -21.77
C HIS A 41 15.15 -0.12 -20.70
N GLY A 42 14.76 -1.33 -21.13
CA GLY A 42 14.45 -2.45 -20.25
C GLY A 42 13.07 -2.37 -19.56
N VAL A 43 12.24 -1.39 -19.90
CA VAL A 43 10.85 -1.30 -19.45
C VAL A 43 9.95 -1.94 -20.51
N PRO A 44 9.06 -2.89 -20.15
CA PRO A 44 8.15 -3.50 -21.10
C PRO A 44 7.07 -2.50 -21.54
N ASP A 45 6.66 -2.60 -22.80
CA ASP A 45 5.55 -1.81 -23.33
C ASP A 45 4.20 -2.34 -22.81
N THR A 46 3.18 -1.49 -22.80
CA THR A 46 1.85 -1.84 -22.28
C THR A 46 1.24 -3.11 -22.89
N PRO A 47 1.31 -3.35 -24.23
CA PRO A 47 0.80 -4.59 -24.83
C PRO A 47 1.49 -5.85 -24.30
N ASP A 48 2.81 -5.79 -24.07
CA ASP A 48 3.58 -6.94 -23.55
C ASP A 48 3.19 -7.24 -22.10
N VAL A 49 3.02 -6.19 -21.29
CA VAL A 49 2.51 -6.34 -19.92
C VAL A 49 1.13 -6.98 -19.92
N LEU A 50 0.21 -6.51 -20.78
CA LEU A 50 -1.15 -7.05 -20.88
C LEU A 50 -1.17 -8.51 -21.35
N ALA A 51 -0.30 -8.89 -22.29
CA ALA A 51 -0.14 -10.27 -22.74
C ALA A 51 0.37 -11.19 -21.62
N GLY A 52 1.28 -10.69 -20.77
CA GLY A 52 1.85 -11.42 -19.64
C GLY A 52 0.86 -11.75 -18.51
N VAL A 53 -0.28 -11.05 -18.42
CA VAL A 53 -1.28 -11.24 -17.35
C VAL A 53 -1.86 -12.65 -17.33
N LEU A 54 -2.02 -13.31 -18.48
CA LEU A 54 -2.52 -14.68 -18.57
C LEU A 54 -1.40 -15.71 -18.83
N SER A 55 -0.16 -15.36 -18.50
CA SER A 55 0.99 -16.27 -18.60
C SER A 55 0.74 -17.54 -17.77
N ALA A 56 1.11 -18.70 -18.34
CA ALA A 56 1.11 -19.97 -17.63
C ALA A 56 2.17 -19.98 -16.51
N ASP A 57 3.30 -19.28 -16.69
CA ASP A 57 4.33 -19.10 -15.67
C ASP A 57 3.84 -18.13 -14.56
N PRO A 58 3.70 -18.59 -13.31
CA PRO A 58 3.30 -17.77 -12.17
C PRO A 58 4.22 -16.56 -11.93
N ALA A 59 5.53 -16.72 -12.09
CA ALA A 59 6.47 -15.63 -11.83
C ALA A 59 6.31 -14.50 -12.85
N HIS A 60 6.14 -14.86 -14.13
CA HIS A 60 5.84 -13.89 -15.18
C HIS A 60 4.47 -13.23 -14.97
N ARG A 61 3.44 -14.00 -14.61
CA ARG A 61 2.09 -13.47 -14.34
C ARG A 61 2.08 -12.46 -13.18
N VAL A 62 2.72 -12.79 -12.05
CA VAL A 62 2.84 -11.88 -10.91
C VAL A 62 3.58 -10.60 -11.30
N ARG A 63 4.70 -10.70 -12.03
CA ARG A 63 5.42 -9.53 -12.57
C ARG A 63 4.57 -8.69 -13.52
N ALA A 64 3.77 -9.31 -14.38
CA ALA A 64 2.89 -8.60 -15.30
C ALA A 64 1.84 -7.79 -14.52
N VAL A 65 1.19 -8.39 -13.52
CA VAL A 65 0.23 -7.68 -12.65
C VAL A 65 0.91 -6.55 -11.86
N GLY A 66 2.10 -6.79 -11.29
CA GLY A 66 2.89 -5.74 -10.66
C GLY A 66 3.21 -4.58 -11.61
N ASN A 67 3.56 -4.88 -12.87
CA ASN A 67 3.79 -3.88 -13.90
C ASN A 67 2.53 -3.08 -14.27
N LEU A 68 1.33 -3.69 -14.29
CA LEU A 68 0.07 -2.94 -14.51
C LEU A 68 -0.08 -1.83 -13.47
N TYR A 69 0.10 -2.17 -12.21
CA TYR A 69 0.02 -1.24 -11.11
C TYR A 69 1.11 -0.17 -11.14
N ARG A 70 2.34 -0.58 -11.51
CA ARG A 70 3.53 0.26 -11.50
C ARG A 70 3.56 1.29 -12.63
N LEU A 71 3.22 0.84 -13.83
CA LEU A 71 3.41 1.60 -15.07
C LEU A 71 2.18 2.39 -15.46
N LEU A 72 0.98 1.86 -15.18
CA LEU A 72 -0.28 2.43 -15.66
C LEU A 72 -1.04 3.22 -14.59
N LEU A 73 -0.73 3.05 -13.31
CA LEU A 73 -1.37 3.80 -12.24
C LEU A 73 -0.36 4.73 -11.56
N ASP A 74 -0.77 5.98 -11.33
CA ASP A 74 -0.08 6.94 -10.47
C ASP A 74 -1.02 7.49 -9.42
N ARG A 75 -0.51 7.77 -8.22
CA ARG A 75 -1.34 8.35 -7.15
C ARG A 75 -1.87 9.74 -7.54
N ASP A 76 -1.08 10.44 -8.36
CA ASP A 76 -1.34 11.81 -8.78
C ASP A 76 -1.94 11.89 -10.20
N GLY A 77 -2.31 10.76 -10.82
CA GLY A 77 -2.84 10.78 -12.18
C GLY A 77 -2.95 9.46 -12.94
N LEU A 78 -3.67 9.51 -14.06
CA LEU A 78 -3.75 8.43 -15.04
C LEU A 78 -2.89 8.73 -16.25
N PHE A 79 -2.27 7.69 -16.81
CA PHE A 79 -1.55 7.76 -18.08
C PHE A 79 -2.51 7.53 -19.25
N PRO A 80 -2.21 8.07 -20.45
CA PRO A 80 -3.02 7.82 -21.65
C PRO A 80 -3.27 6.33 -21.93
N ALA A 81 -2.30 5.46 -21.62
CA ALA A 81 -2.45 4.01 -21.79
C ALA A 81 -3.43 3.34 -20.81
N THR A 82 -3.78 4.01 -19.70
CA THR A 82 -4.46 3.35 -18.58
C THR A 82 -5.92 2.99 -18.87
N ALA A 83 -6.68 3.89 -19.48
CA ALA A 83 -8.09 3.62 -19.78
C ALA A 83 -8.27 2.51 -20.83
N PRO A 84 -7.50 2.47 -21.94
CA PRO A 84 -7.50 1.33 -22.85
C PRO A 84 -7.06 0.03 -22.19
N ALA A 85 -6.05 0.07 -21.31
CA ALA A 85 -5.62 -1.11 -20.57
C ALA A 85 -6.73 -1.65 -19.65
N ALA A 86 -7.48 -0.77 -18.97
CA ALA A 86 -8.63 -1.17 -18.16
C ALA A 86 -9.68 -1.94 -18.98
N LEU A 87 -9.96 -1.51 -20.21
CA LEU A 87 -10.90 -2.20 -21.11
C LEU A 87 -10.38 -3.59 -21.51
N VAL A 88 -9.09 -3.73 -21.80
CA VAL A 88 -8.47 -5.04 -22.07
C VAL A 88 -8.58 -5.94 -20.85
N LEU A 89 -8.22 -5.46 -19.66
CA LEU A 89 -8.27 -6.24 -18.42
C LEU A 89 -9.70 -6.69 -18.07
N ALA A 90 -10.70 -5.81 -18.26
CA ALA A 90 -12.09 -6.17 -18.08
C ALA A 90 -12.53 -7.29 -19.04
N ALA A 91 -11.98 -7.34 -20.25
CA ALA A 91 -12.21 -8.42 -21.21
C ALA A 91 -11.48 -9.74 -20.85
N LEU A 92 -10.55 -9.73 -19.89
CA LEU A 92 -9.89 -10.94 -19.37
C LEU A 92 -10.67 -11.61 -18.23
N LEU A 93 -11.58 -10.91 -17.56
CA LEU A 93 -12.22 -11.40 -16.33
C LEU A 93 -12.98 -12.72 -16.53
N ASP A 94 -13.57 -12.92 -17.72
CA ASP A 94 -14.31 -14.13 -18.10
C ASP A 94 -13.39 -15.33 -18.42
N ASP A 95 -12.08 -15.11 -18.58
CA ASP A 95 -11.14 -16.18 -18.93
C ASP A 95 -10.92 -17.12 -17.73
N PRO A 96 -11.04 -18.45 -17.88
CA PRO A 96 -10.89 -19.39 -16.77
C PRO A 96 -9.49 -19.37 -16.15
N ARG A 97 -8.46 -18.93 -16.87
CA ARG A 97 -7.10 -18.77 -16.31
C ARG A 97 -7.04 -17.73 -15.19
N THR A 98 -8.02 -16.82 -15.13
CA THR A 98 -8.12 -15.85 -14.02
C THR A 98 -8.54 -16.48 -12.69
N LEU A 99 -8.95 -17.75 -12.68
CA LEU A 99 -9.20 -18.50 -11.44
C LEU A 99 -7.91 -18.94 -10.74
N ALA A 100 -6.75 -18.84 -11.40
CA ALA A 100 -5.47 -19.21 -10.80
C ALA A 100 -5.16 -18.35 -9.57
N GLU A 101 -4.80 -18.99 -8.45
CA GLU A 101 -4.44 -18.31 -7.21
C GLU A 101 -2.94 -18.05 -7.11
N ASP A 102 -2.57 -16.81 -6.81
CA ASP A 102 -1.20 -16.43 -6.48
C ASP A 102 -1.16 -15.50 -5.26
N ARG A 103 0.06 -15.20 -4.82
CA ARG A 103 0.34 -14.10 -3.90
C ARG A 103 0.66 -12.88 -4.76
N TRP A 104 -0.02 -11.76 -4.51
CA TRP A 104 0.18 -10.53 -5.27
C TRP A 104 0.65 -9.42 -4.35
N GLU A 105 1.61 -8.63 -4.84
CA GLU A 105 2.41 -7.69 -4.05
C GLU A 105 1.58 -6.69 -3.22
N ARG A 106 0.36 -6.35 -3.65
CA ARG A 106 -0.47 -5.28 -3.04
C ARG A 106 -1.46 -5.70 -1.97
N ARG A 107 -1.64 -6.99 -1.71
CA ARG A 107 -2.49 -7.44 -0.59
C ARG A 107 -1.95 -8.74 -0.02
N PRO A 108 -1.92 -8.92 1.30
CA PRO A 108 -1.57 -10.20 1.91
C PRO A 108 -2.53 -11.31 1.47
N GLY A 109 -2.11 -12.55 1.69
CA GLY A 109 -2.90 -13.73 1.36
C GLY A 109 -2.85 -14.14 -0.12
N ARG A 110 -3.34 -15.35 -0.38
CA ARG A 110 -3.54 -15.88 -1.74
C ARG A 110 -4.93 -15.54 -2.22
N ARG A 111 -5.05 -15.13 -3.48
CA ARG A 111 -6.33 -14.85 -4.12
C ARG A 111 -6.29 -15.15 -5.61
N PRO A 112 -7.45 -15.42 -6.23
CA PRO A 112 -7.54 -15.59 -7.67
C PRO A 112 -7.06 -14.34 -8.41
N LEU A 113 -6.40 -14.53 -9.56
CA LEU A 113 -6.04 -13.43 -10.46
C LEU A 113 -7.26 -12.55 -10.76
N ARG A 114 -8.44 -13.13 -10.92
CA ARG A 114 -9.69 -12.40 -11.18
C ARG A 114 -9.97 -11.35 -10.10
N ALA A 115 -9.86 -11.73 -8.83
CA ALA A 115 -10.04 -10.80 -7.72
C ALA A 115 -9.00 -9.67 -7.77
N GLU A 116 -7.77 -9.98 -8.17
CA GLU A 116 -6.72 -8.97 -8.30
C GLU A 116 -6.92 -8.02 -9.48
N LEU A 117 -7.39 -8.51 -10.62
CA LEU A 117 -7.77 -7.64 -11.75
C LEU A 117 -8.93 -6.72 -11.39
N LEU A 118 -9.91 -7.20 -10.63
CA LEU A 118 -11.00 -6.38 -10.09
C LEU A 118 -10.47 -5.32 -9.11
N ASN A 119 -9.53 -5.68 -8.24
CA ASN A 119 -8.86 -4.70 -7.37
C ASN A 119 -8.10 -3.64 -8.17
N TRP A 120 -7.44 -4.03 -9.27
CA TRP A 120 -6.76 -3.08 -10.16
C TRP A 120 -7.77 -2.11 -10.79
N LEU A 121 -8.92 -2.63 -11.25
CA LEU A 121 -10.01 -1.81 -11.80
C LEU A 121 -10.63 -0.87 -10.74
N ALA A 122 -10.72 -1.31 -9.48
CA ALA A 122 -11.10 -0.46 -8.36
C ALA A 122 -10.10 0.70 -8.18
N SER A 123 -8.79 0.42 -8.14
CA SER A 123 -7.76 1.47 -8.04
C SER A 123 -7.82 2.46 -9.20
N PHE A 124 -8.02 1.97 -10.43
CA PHE A 124 -8.25 2.84 -11.59
C PHE A 124 -9.47 3.75 -11.39
N ALA A 125 -10.61 3.20 -10.95
CA ALA A 125 -11.83 3.97 -10.73
C ALA A 125 -11.67 5.03 -9.62
N ASP A 126 -10.93 4.71 -8.55
CA ASP A 126 -10.62 5.64 -7.46
C ASP A 126 -9.75 6.81 -7.93
N ILE A 127 -8.68 6.54 -8.68
CA ILE A 127 -7.82 7.61 -9.23
C ILE A 127 -8.64 8.46 -10.23
N ALA A 128 -9.44 7.81 -11.08
CA ALA A 128 -10.29 8.49 -12.06
C ALA A 128 -11.34 9.41 -11.41
N ARG A 129 -11.86 9.10 -10.22
CA ARG A 129 -12.87 9.95 -9.56
C ARG A 129 -12.23 11.16 -8.88
N ARG A 130 -11.06 10.99 -8.26
CA ARG A 130 -10.36 12.08 -7.55
C ARG A 130 -9.98 13.22 -8.50
N GLY A 131 -9.55 12.89 -9.72
CA GLY A 131 -9.29 13.90 -10.76
C GLY A 131 -10.52 14.69 -11.23
N VAL A 132 -11.73 14.27 -10.86
CA VAL A 132 -13.00 15.00 -11.15
C VAL A 132 -13.52 15.72 -9.92
N GLU A 133 -13.46 15.08 -8.75
CA GLU A 133 -14.00 15.58 -7.48
C GLU A 133 -13.11 16.68 -6.87
N ASP A 134 -11.78 16.59 -7.00
CA ASP A 134 -10.85 17.52 -6.34
C ASP A 134 -10.53 18.77 -7.17
N GLY A 135 -11.01 18.87 -8.41
CA GLY A 135 -10.66 19.97 -9.33
C GLY A 135 -9.16 20.04 -9.69
N ILE A 136 -8.39 19.03 -9.28
CA ILE A 136 -6.97 18.87 -9.60
C ILE A 136 -6.89 18.20 -10.97
N ASP A 137 -6.31 18.88 -11.96
CA ASP A 137 -6.00 18.39 -13.31
C ASP A 137 -4.89 17.31 -13.28
N SER A 138 -5.15 16.24 -12.51
CA SER A 138 -4.26 15.14 -12.15
C SER A 138 -4.29 14.04 -13.21
N ALA A 139 -5.45 13.81 -13.83
CA ALA A 139 -5.55 12.90 -14.96
C ALA A 139 -4.94 13.56 -16.21
N ARG A 140 -3.93 12.94 -16.83
CA ARG A 140 -3.45 13.39 -18.15
C ARG A 140 -4.45 13.11 -19.27
N ASP A 141 -5.46 12.26 -19.01
CA ASP A 141 -6.61 11.99 -19.89
C ASP A 141 -7.88 11.62 -19.09
N PRO A 142 -8.57 12.60 -18.48
CA PRO A 142 -9.80 12.34 -17.73
C PRO A 142 -10.98 11.96 -18.64
N ALA A 143 -10.92 12.33 -19.92
CA ALA A 143 -11.99 12.07 -20.89
C ALA A 143 -12.05 10.59 -21.25
N ALA A 144 -10.91 9.96 -21.58
CA ALA A 144 -10.86 8.53 -21.85
C ALA A 144 -11.23 7.70 -20.62
N ALA A 145 -10.77 8.11 -19.43
CA ALA A 145 -11.12 7.43 -18.19
C ALA A 145 -12.64 7.46 -17.94
N ARG A 146 -13.29 8.62 -18.12
CA ARG A 146 -14.76 8.77 -18.00
C ARG A 146 -15.50 7.93 -19.05
N ALA A 147 -15.04 7.95 -20.30
CA ALA A 147 -15.65 7.22 -21.40
C ALA A 147 -15.61 5.69 -21.20
N ALA A 148 -14.57 5.16 -20.54
CA ALA A 148 -14.44 3.73 -20.29
C ALA A 148 -15.41 3.21 -19.19
N ARG A 149 -15.85 4.07 -18.25
CA ARG A 149 -16.57 3.64 -17.04
C ARG A 149 -17.85 2.84 -17.28
N PRO A 150 -18.76 3.20 -18.21
CA PRO A 150 -19.97 2.42 -18.44
C PRO A 150 -19.67 0.99 -18.91
N ALA A 151 -18.70 0.83 -19.81
CA ALA A 151 -18.27 -0.47 -20.31
C ALA A 151 -17.64 -1.33 -19.20
N LEU A 152 -16.76 -0.72 -18.39
CA LEU A 152 -16.16 -1.39 -17.23
C LEU A 152 -17.23 -1.82 -16.22
N ARG A 153 -18.16 -0.94 -15.86
CA ARG A 153 -19.26 -1.25 -14.93
C ARG A 153 -20.10 -2.42 -15.42
N ALA A 154 -20.40 -2.48 -16.71
CA ALA A 154 -21.17 -3.58 -17.29
C ALA A 154 -20.46 -4.94 -17.14
N ARG A 155 -19.13 -4.97 -17.35
CA ARG A 155 -18.31 -6.19 -17.20
C ARG A 155 -18.11 -6.58 -15.73
N VAL A 156 -17.77 -5.62 -14.88
CA VAL A 156 -17.53 -5.88 -13.44
C VAL A 156 -18.80 -6.34 -12.73
N ALA A 157 -19.97 -5.80 -13.08
CA ALA A 157 -21.23 -6.10 -12.42
C ALA A 157 -21.62 -7.60 -12.43
N VAL A 158 -21.10 -8.39 -13.39
CA VAL A 158 -21.33 -9.84 -13.47
C VAL A 158 -20.74 -10.57 -12.27
N PHE A 159 -19.65 -10.05 -11.70
CA PHE A 159 -18.90 -10.67 -10.61
C PHE A 159 -19.35 -10.21 -9.22
N CYS A 160 -20.31 -9.29 -9.13
CA CYS A 160 -20.83 -8.80 -7.83
C CYS A 160 -21.63 -9.87 -7.06
N GLU A 161 -21.95 -10.99 -7.69
CA GLU A 161 -22.63 -12.14 -7.10
C GLU A 161 -21.83 -13.44 -7.30
N ASP A 162 -20.51 -13.33 -7.55
CA ASP A 162 -19.63 -14.50 -7.73
C ASP A 162 -19.61 -15.37 -6.47
N ASP A 163 -19.48 -16.70 -6.64
CA ASP A 163 -19.45 -17.66 -5.53
C ASP A 163 -18.21 -17.44 -4.63
N ASP A 164 -17.06 -17.08 -5.22
CA ASP A 164 -15.85 -16.78 -4.44
C ASP A 164 -16.00 -15.42 -3.74
N PRO A 165 -16.01 -15.37 -2.40
CA PRO A 165 -16.16 -14.12 -1.65
C PRO A 165 -15.09 -13.08 -2.02
N ARG A 166 -13.86 -13.49 -2.33
CA ARG A 166 -12.76 -12.57 -2.67
C ARG A 166 -13.00 -11.87 -4.01
N VAL A 167 -13.59 -12.59 -4.97
CA VAL A 167 -13.97 -12.05 -6.28
C VAL A 167 -15.18 -11.13 -6.11
N ARG A 168 -16.19 -11.59 -5.37
CA ARG A 168 -17.41 -10.84 -5.09
C ARG A 168 -17.15 -9.50 -4.41
N GLU A 169 -16.34 -9.51 -3.34
CA GLU A 169 -15.99 -8.31 -2.58
C GLU A 169 -15.18 -7.32 -3.45
N ALA A 170 -14.20 -7.80 -4.21
CA ALA A 170 -13.44 -6.96 -5.14
C ALA A 170 -14.33 -6.35 -6.24
N ALA A 171 -15.29 -7.10 -6.78
CA ALA A 171 -16.25 -6.61 -7.77
C ALA A 171 -17.20 -5.56 -7.20
N LEU A 172 -17.69 -5.75 -5.97
CA LEU A 172 -18.53 -4.78 -5.27
C LEU A 172 -17.75 -3.49 -5.00
N ALA A 173 -16.51 -3.58 -4.53
CA ALA A 173 -15.64 -2.43 -4.31
C ALA A 173 -15.37 -1.65 -5.62
N ALA A 174 -15.01 -2.35 -6.70
CA ALA A 174 -14.81 -1.75 -8.02
C ALA A 174 -16.10 -1.09 -8.54
N THR A 175 -17.24 -1.76 -8.40
CA THR A 175 -18.55 -1.23 -8.80
C THR A 175 -18.89 0.05 -8.04
N ALA A 176 -18.72 0.06 -6.71
CA ALA A 176 -19.02 1.23 -5.88
C ALA A 176 -18.23 2.48 -6.32
N LEU A 177 -16.96 2.31 -6.73
CA LEU A 177 -16.12 3.38 -7.26
C LEU A 177 -16.49 3.80 -8.69
N LEU A 178 -16.84 2.85 -9.56
CA LEU A 178 -17.30 3.16 -10.92
C LEU A 178 -18.61 3.97 -10.91
N LEU A 179 -19.49 3.71 -9.93
CA LEU A 179 -20.73 4.46 -9.70
C LEU A 179 -20.51 5.89 -9.18
N ALA A 180 -19.26 6.32 -8.95
CA ALA A 180 -18.93 7.73 -8.72
C ALA A 180 -19.16 8.61 -9.95
N ASP A 181 -19.27 8.01 -11.13
CA ASP A 181 -19.67 8.76 -12.32
C ASP A 181 -21.13 9.24 -12.22
N PRO A 182 -21.41 10.54 -12.43
CA PRO A 182 -22.78 11.05 -12.45
C PRO A 182 -23.71 10.30 -13.42
N ALA A 183 -23.19 9.81 -14.55
CA ALA A 183 -23.97 9.04 -15.52
C ALA A 183 -24.39 7.65 -15.01
N LEU A 184 -23.67 7.11 -14.02
CA LEU A 184 -23.91 5.79 -13.44
C LEU A 184 -24.55 5.85 -12.05
N ALA A 185 -24.53 7.03 -11.39
CA ALA A 185 -25.12 7.27 -10.07
C ALA A 185 -26.56 6.76 -9.89
N PRO A 186 -27.47 6.79 -10.90
CA PRO A 186 -28.83 6.23 -10.74
C PRO A 186 -28.87 4.73 -10.40
N SER A 187 -27.78 3.98 -10.64
CA SER A 187 -27.68 2.57 -10.26
C SER A 187 -27.24 2.34 -8.81
N ALA A 188 -26.82 3.36 -8.07
CA ALA A 188 -26.28 3.23 -6.71
C ALA A 188 -27.24 2.54 -5.71
N PRO A 189 -28.54 2.86 -5.65
CA PRO A 189 -29.46 2.22 -4.70
C PRO A 189 -29.54 0.70 -4.85
N ARG A 190 -29.28 0.16 -6.05
CA ARG A 190 -29.27 -1.29 -6.29
C ARG A 190 -28.13 -1.99 -5.54
N TYR A 191 -26.98 -1.34 -5.39
CA TYR A 191 -25.77 -1.93 -4.82
C TYR A 191 -25.56 -1.55 -3.35
N ALA A 192 -26.24 -0.51 -2.86
CA ALA A 192 -26.10 -0.02 -1.48
C ALA A 192 -26.22 -1.12 -0.41
N PRO A 193 -27.18 -2.08 -0.48
CA PRO A 193 -27.25 -3.16 0.51
C PRO A 193 -26.02 -4.07 0.53
N ALA A 194 -25.50 -4.44 -0.64
CA ALA A 194 -24.32 -5.30 -0.76
C ALA A 194 -23.04 -4.58 -0.33
N VAL A 195 -22.91 -3.29 -0.65
CA VAL A 195 -21.79 -2.44 -0.20
C VAL A 195 -21.87 -2.21 1.32
N ARG A 196 -23.07 -2.10 1.89
CA ARG A 196 -23.27 -2.03 3.35
C ARG A 196 -22.80 -3.32 4.04
N ALA A 197 -23.11 -4.48 3.46
CA ALA A 197 -22.61 -5.76 3.96
C ALA A 197 -21.08 -5.86 3.86
N LEU A 198 -20.49 -5.33 2.78
CA LEU A 198 -19.04 -5.24 2.60
C LEU A 198 -18.38 -4.43 3.73
N LEU A 199 -18.92 -3.25 4.06
CA LEU A 199 -18.44 -2.44 5.20
C LEU A 199 -18.51 -3.20 6.53
N ALA A 200 -19.60 -3.94 6.76
CA ALA A 200 -19.82 -4.63 8.01
C ALA A 200 -18.90 -5.85 8.20
N THR A 201 -18.62 -6.59 7.12
CA THR A 201 -18.11 -7.97 7.20
C THR A 201 -16.80 -8.24 6.48
N SER A 202 -16.40 -7.41 5.50
CA SER A 202 -15.19 -7.68 4.72
C SER A 202 -13.96 -7.69 5.62
N PRO A 203 -13.05 -8.68 5.48
CA PRO A 203 -11.77 -8.67 6.16
C PRO A 203 -10.83 -7.57 5.61
N ASP A 204 -11.06 -7.09 4.38
CA ASP A 204 -10.21 -6.11 3.72
C ASP A 204 -10.57 -4.67 4.12
N SER A 205 -9.66 -3.99 4.85
CA SER A 205 -9.89 -2.61 5.27
C SER A 205 -10.05 -1.62 4.12
N TYR A 206 -9.48 -1.90 2.94
CA TYR A 206 -9.67 -1.05 1.77
C TYR A 206 -11.04 -1.23 1.16
N HIS A 207 -11.56 -2.47 1.12
CA HIS A 207 -12.95 -2.69 0.72
C HIS A 207 -13.92 -2.02 1.72
N ARG A 208 -13.65 -2.10 3.02
CA ARG A 208 -14.43 -1.38 4.04
C ARG A 208 -14.32 0.14 3.87
N TRP A 209 -13.12 0.67 3.63
CA TRP A 209 -12.91 2.09 3.37
C TRP A 209 -13.70 2.55 2.14
N ILE A 210 -13.57 1.86 0.99
CA ILE A 210 -14.36 2.15 -0.21
C ILE A 210 -15.86 2.14 0.12
N ALA A 211 -16.33 1.09 0.79
CA ALA A 211 -17.74 0.97 1.13
C ALA A 211 -18.23 2.16 1.97
N ARG A 212 -17.48 2.55 3.00
CA ARG A 212 -17.80 3.73 3.83
C ARG A 212 -17.87 5.01 3.01
N GLU A 213 -16.83 5.31 2.23
CA GLU A 213 -16.76 6.54 1.43
C GLU A 213 -17.91 6.60 0.42
N ARG A 214 -18.21 5.47 -0.25
CA ARG A 214 -19.24 5.44 -1.29
C ARG A 214 -20.66 5.48 -0.72
N LEU A 215 -20.93 4.79 0.39
CA LEU A 215 -22.22 4.87 1.07
C LEU A 215 -22.50 6.29 1.58
N ALA A 216 -21.50 6.94 2.18
CA ALA A 216 -21.61 8.33 2.61
C ALA A 216 -21.92 9.27 1.42
N ALA A 217 -21.23 9.09 0.28
CA ALA A 217 -21.50 9.86 -0.93
C ALA A 217 -22.89 9.61 -1.53
N TRP A 218 -23.52 8.47 -1.24
CA TRP A 218 -24.89 8.16 -1.65
C TRP A 218 -25.96 8.65 -0.64
N GLY A 219 -25.54 9.25 0.48
CA GLY A 219 -26.44 9.73 1.53
C GLY A 219 -26.97 8.62 2.45
N GLU A 220 -26.34 7.45 2.45
CA GLU A 220 -26.70 6.33 3.33
C GLU A 220 -26.20 6.59 4.76
N ASP A 221 -27.06 6.39 5.75
CA ASP A 221 -26.65 6.45 7.15
C ASP A 221 -25.85 5.20 7.53
N VAL A 222 -24.54 5.38 7.74
CA VAL A 222 -23.60 4.32 8.13
C VAL A 222 -23.03 4.53 9.53
N ALA A 223 -23.59 5.45 10.34
CA ALA A 223 -23.03 5.82 11.64
C ALA A 223 -22.82 4.61 12.57
N ASP A 224 -23.82 3.73 12.65
CA ASP A 224 -23.73 2.50 13.47
C ASP A 224 -22.61 1.56 12.99
N LEU A 225 -22.38 1.47 11.68
CA LEU A 225 -21.34 0.61 11.10
C LEU A 225 -19.94 1.21 11.29
N VAL A 226 -19.84 2.53 11.20
CA VAL A 226 -18.60 3.26 11.51
C VAL A 226 -18.27 3.11 12.99
N ALA A 227 -19.23 3.29 13.88
CA ALA A 227 -19.05 3.08 15.32
C ALA A 227 -18.71 1.62 15.65
N ALA A 228 -19.28 0.64 14.96
CA ALA A 228 -18.94 -0.77 15.13
C ALA A 228 -17.51 -1.09 14.65
N GLU A 229 -17.08 -0.49 13.53
CA GLU A 229 -15.71 -0.62 13.03
C GLU A 229 -14.71 0.08 13.96
N GLU A 230 -15.01 1.29 14.43
CA GLU A 230 -14.20 1.99 15.44
C GLU A 230 -14.16 1.21 16.76
N GLY A 231 -15.28 0.62 17.18
CA GLY A 231 -15.34 -0.26 18.33
C GLY A 231 -14.48 -1.52 18.15
N ARG A 232 -14.46 -2.11 16.95
CA ARG A 232 -13.61 -3.24 16.58
C ARG A 232 -12.13 -2.84 16.59
N ARG A 233 -11.78 -1.69 16.02
CA ARG A 233 -10.42 -1.12 16.06
C ARG A 233 -9.98 -0.80 17.48
N ALA A 234 -10.84 -0.19 18.28
CA ALA A 234 -10.57 0.12 19.68
C ALA A 234 -10.45 -1.14 20.54
N ALA A 235 -11.21 -2.20 20.24
CA ALA A 235 -11.07 -3.51 20.88
C ALA A 235 -9.75 -4.18 20.47
N LEU A 236 -9.35 -4.09 19.19
CA LEU A 236 -8.06 -4.56 18.72
C LEU A 236 -6.91 -3.80 19.39
N ALA A 237 -7.00 -2.47 19.45
CA ALA A 237 -6.03 -1.60 20.13
C ALA A 237 -5.96 -1.88 21.63
N ARG A 238 -7.10 -2.09 22.30
CA ARG A 238 -7.14 -2.50 23.73
C ARG A 238 -6.54 -3.88 23.94
N ALA A 239 -6.88 -4.86 23.09
CA ALA A 239 -6.27 -6.18 23.14
C ALA A 239 -4.76 -6.16 22.80
N GLN A 240 -4.27 -5.12 22.11
CA GLN A 240 -2.85 -4.92 21.85
C GLN A 240 -2.15 -4.14 22.99
N ALA A 241 -2.87 -3.29 23.72
CA ALA A 241 -2.36 -2.44 24.80
C ALA A 241 -2.41 -3.10 26.18
N GLU A 242 -3.43 -3.93 26.46
CA GLU A 242 -3.45 -4.84 27.60
C GLU A 242 -2.46 -5.95 27.31
N ASP A 243 -1.20 -5.82 27.73
CA ASP A 243 -0.11 -6.79 27.51
C ASP A 243 -0.58 -8.27 27.53
N PRO A 244 -0.87 -8.89 26.37
CA PRO A 244 -1.14 -10.32 26.25
C PRO A 244 0.17 -11.08 25.98
N PHE A 245 1.28 -10.35 25.92
CA PHE A 245 2.57 -10.75 25.37
C PHE A 245 3.67 -10.77 26.43
N GLY A 246 3.29 -10.66 27.70
CA GLY A 246 4.07 -11.09 28.84
C GLY A 246 4.52 -12.54 28.65
N GLU A 247 5.78 -12.65 28.26
CA GLU A 247 6.62 -13.86 28.15
C GLU A 247 6.38 -14.85 26.99
N ASP A 248 5.34 -14.75 26.16
CA ASP A 248 5.04 -15.83 25.20
C ASP A 248 4.80 -15.37 23.74
N GLN A 249 5.91 -15.12 23.03
CA GLN A 249 5.97 -14.67 21.65
C GLN A 249 5.24 -15.63 20.67
N GLU A 250 5.16 -16.92 20.96
CA GLU A 250 4.42 -17.90 20.14
C GLU A 250 2.90 -17.76 20.24
N ARG A 251 2.37 -17.37 21.41
CA ARG A 251 0.93 -17.08 21.59
C ARG A 251 0.55 -15.77 20.90
N ALA A 252 1.46 -14.79 20.87
CA ALA A 252 1.31 -13.56 20.11
C ALA A 252 1.19 -13.82 18.60
N VAL A 253 2.07 -14.69 18.09
CA VAL A 253 2.07 -15.10 16.68
C VAL A 253 0.80 -15.88 16.33
N ARG A 254 0.32 -16.75 17.22
CA ARG A 254 -0.90 -17.53 17.01
C ARG A 254 -2.17 -16.67 17.06
N TRP A 255 -2.28 -15.78 18.04
CA TRP A 255 -3.42 -14.84 18.17
C TRP A 255 -3.51 -13.87 16.99
N LEU A 256 -2.37 -13.39 16.47
CA LEU A 256 -2.30 -12.54 15.28
C LEU A 256 -2.52 -13.30 13.96
N ALA A 257 -2.19 -14.59 13.89
CA ALA A 257 -2.56 -15.47 12.76
C ALA A 257 -4.06 -15.83 12.76
N GLU A 258 -4.72 -15.76 13.92
CA GLU A 258 -6.16 -15.95 14.08
C GLU A 258 -6.96 -14.66 13.82
N GLN A 259 -6.34 -13.49 13.86
CA GLN A 259 -6.97 -12.25 13.41
C GLN A 259 -7.11 -12.29 11.88
N ARG A 260 -8.35 -12.33 11.39
CA ARG A 260 -8.67 -12.28 9.96
C ARG A 260 -7.91 -11.13 9.30
N GLU A 261 -6.98 -11.50 8.42
CA GLU A 261 -5.95 -10.64 7.83
C GLU A 261 -6.54 -9.32 7.30
N ASP A 262 -5.99 -8.20 7.76
CA ASP A 262 -6.27 -6.88 7.20
C ASP A 262 -5.53 -6.74 5.85
N THR A 263 -6.29 -6.73 4.75
CA THR A 263 -5.80 -7.00 3.40
C THR A 263 -5.41 -5.80 2.55
N ALA A 264 -5.21 -4.61 3.09
CA ALA A 264 -4.81 -3.46 2.27
C ALA A 264 -3.42 -2.93 2.61
N ALA A 265 -2.47 -3.13 1.69
CA ALA A 265 -1.37 -2.18 1.55
C ALA A 265 -0.88 -2.17 0.11
N LEU A 266 -1.06 -1.05 -0.59
CA LEU A 266 -0.35 -0.77 -1.84
C LEU A 266 1.17 -0.91 -1.63
N GLU A 267 1.94 -0.75 -2.71
CA GLU A 267 3.39 -0.45 -2.78
C GLU A 267 3.60 0.07 -4.22
N PRO A 268 4.15 1.27 -4.50
CA PRO A 268 4.50 1.63 -5.89
C PRO A 268 5.93 1.16 -6.33
N ALA A 269 6.56 1.90 -7.23
CA ALA A 269 7.42 1.40 -8.31
C ALA A 269 8.95 1.32 -8.08
N GLY A 270 9.48 0.11 -7.92
CA GLY A 270 10.65 -0.38 -8.67
C GLY A 270 12.06 -0.16 -8.10
N LEU A 271 12.65 -1.26 -7.61
CA LEU A 271 14.08 -1.55 -7.76
C LEU A 271 14.23 -2.93 -8.39
N GLY A 272 15.08 -3.03 -9.42
CA GLY A 272 15.29 -4.24 -10.19
C GLY A 272 15.73 -5.40 -9.31
N HIS A 273 14.93 -6.48 -9.31
CA HIS A 273 15.35 -7.77 -8.79
C HIS A 273 16.34 -8.37 -9.79
N GLY A 274 17.61 -7.99 -9.65
CA GLY A 274 18.70 -8.85 -10.08
C GLY A 274 18.63 -10.11 -9.23
N ASP A 275 18.60 -11.25 -9.91
CA ASP A 275 18.62 -12.60 -9.37
C ASP A 275 19.61 -12.70 -8.19
N ARG A 276 19.10 -12.57 -6.97
CA ARG A 276 19.84 -12.89 -5.75
C ARG A 276 19.13 -14.06 -5.13
N THR A 277 19.63 -15.24 -5.48
CA THR A 277 19.29 -16.49 -4.82
C THR A 277 19.43 -16.27 -3.32
N VAL A 278 18.31 -16.22 -2.60
CA VAL A 278 18.30 -16.12 -1.13
C VAL A 278 18.88 -17.45 -0.62
N PRO A 279 20.04 -17.45 0.05
CA PRO A 279 20.55 -18.67 0.66
C PRO A 279 19.57 -19.07 1.77
N ALA A 280 19.24 -20.35 1.85
CA ALA A 280 18.56 -20.90 3.02
C ALA A 280 19.35 -20.50 4.29
N PRO A 281 18.71 -19.95 5.34
CA PRO A 281 19.42 -19.41 6.48
C PRO A 281 20.05 -20.55 7.29
N GLN A 282 21.36 -20.74 7.15
CA GLN A 282 22.17 -21.60 8.01
C GLN A 282 23.02 -20.82 9.02
N ASP A 283 23.07 -19.48 8.92
CA ASP A 283 23.92 -18.65 9.77
C ASP A 283 23.16 -17.95 10.92
N PRO A 284 23.81 -17.75 12.09
CA PRO A 284 23.28 -16.92 13.17
C PRO A 284 23.10 -15.46 12.69
N PRO A 285 22.18 -14.68 13.31
CA PRO A 285 21.94 -13.30 12.91
C PRO A 285 23.24 -12.48 12.94
N GLY A 286 23.47 -11.68 11.90
CA GLY A 286 24.56 -10.71 11.87
C GLY A 286 24.48 -9.74 13.07
N PRO A 287 25.59 -9.07 13.42
CA PRO A 287 25.62 -8.15 14.56
C PRO A 287 24.58 -7.04 14.41
N ALA A 288 24.01 -6.59 15.54
CA ALA A 288 23.07 -5.48 15.56
C ALA A 288 23.66 -4.25 14.85
N PRO A 289 22.83 -3.43 14.18
CA PRO A 289 23.29 -2.21 13.54
C PRO A 289 24.01 -1.31 14.56
N GLU A 290 25.07 -0.65 14.12
CA GLU A 290 25.79 0.32 14.94
C GLU A 290 25.15 1.71 14.79
N PRO A 291 25.13 2.52 15.87
CA PRO A 291 24.64 3.89 15.81
C PRO A 291 25.52 4.74 14.86
N PRO A 292 25.01 5.86 14.34
CA PRO A 292 25.77 6.74 13.46
C PRO A 292 27.10 7.16 14.10
N VAL A 293 28.21 6.83 13.43
CA VAL A 293 29.52 7.40 13.75
C VAL A 293 29.57 8.83 13.20
N ALA A 294 29.87 9.81 14.06
CA ALA A 294 29.92 11.21 13.67
C ALA A 294 30.93 11.45 12.53
N VAL A 295 30.46 12.05 11.43
CA VAL A 295 31.23 12.32 10.21
C VAL A 295 31.83 13.73 10.31
N PRO A 296 32.97 14.04 9.64
CA PRO A 296 33.47 15.41 9.54
C PRO A 296 32.37 16.38 9.09
N GLY A 297 32.10 17.42 9.88
CA GLY A 297 30.89 18.27 9.76
C GLY A 297 29.96 18.21 10.98
N SER A 298 30.19 17.28 11.91
CA SER A 298 29.42 17.16 13.17
C SER A 298 30.08 17.90 14.34
N MET A 299 30.93 18.89 14.07
CA MET A 299 31.65 19.65 15.11
C MET A 299 30.73 20.63 15.84
N ALA A 300 31.08 20.96 17.08
CA ALA A 300 30.30 21.90 17.90
C ALA A 300 30.33 23.26 17.19
N GLY A 301 29.16 23.81 16.88
CA GLY A 301 29.03 25.08 16.16
C GLY A 301 28.87 24.98 14.64
N TYR A 302 28.95 23.80 14.01
CA TYR A 302 28.65 23.65 12.59
C TYR A 302 27.14 23.81 12.30
N ARG A 303 26.78 24.77 11.43
CA ARG A 303 25.40 25.09 11.03
C ARG A 303 25.14 24.83 9.55
N GLY A 304 25.68 23.73 9.01
CA GLY A 304 25.36 23.29 7.65
C GLY A 304 24.03 22.51 7.62
N PRO A 305 23.36 22.47 6.45
CA PRO A 305 22.08 21.76 6.29
C PRO A 305 22.19 20.23 6.51
N TRP A 306 23.41 19.69 6.48
CA TRP A 306 23.70 18.26 6.65
C TRP A 306 24.26 17.91 8.04
N ARG A 307 24.11 18.80 9.03
CA ARG A 307 24.59 18.57 10.39
C ARG A 307 23.94 17.32 10.98
N LEU A 308 24.77 16.38 11.41
CA LEU A 308 24.36 15.20 12.17
C LEU A 308 24.45 15.48 13.67
N ALA A 309 23.36 15.24 14.40
CA ALA A 309 23.36 15.23 15.84
C ALA A 309 24.19 14.07 16.36
N ARG A 310 25.02 14.36 17.36
CA ARG A 310 25.87 13.37 18.04
C ARG A 310 25.02 12.46 18.91
N ALA A 311 25.58 11.32 19.32
CA ALA A 311 24.87 10.36 20.17
C ALA A 311 24.37 11.01 21.47
N GLU A 312 25.20 11.84 22.11
CA GLU A 312 24.86 12.57 23.33
C GLU A 312 23.84 13.71 23.14
N GLU A 313 23.62 14.15 21.90
CA GLU A 313 22.62 15.17 21.55
C GLU A 313 21.25 14.55 21.22
N ARG A 314 21.18 13.23 21.02
CA ARG A 314 19.96 12.51 20.67
C ARG A 314 19.30 11.96 21.93
N ALA A 315 18.00 12.19 22.07
CA ALA A 315 17.22 11.46 23.05
C ALA A 315 17.17 9.97 22.68
N GLU A 316 17.24 9.10 23.69
CA GLU A 316 17.15 7.64 23.53
C GLU A 316 15.69 7.21 23.70
N TRP A 317 15.10 6.67 22.63
CA TRP A 317 13.69 6.29 22.57
C TRP A 317 13.55 4.79 22.31
N THR A 318 12.51 4.19 22.87
CA THR A 318 12.16 2.79 22.59
C THR A 318 10.96 2.75 21.66
N PHE A 319 11.02 1.90 20.65
CA PHE A 319 9.88 1.58 19.80
C PHE A 319 9.22 0.29 20.27
N THR A 320 7.93 0.39 20.58
CA THR A 320 7.08 -0.76 20.88
C THR A 320 6.07 -0.89 19.74
N PRO A 321 6.16 -1.93 18.89
CA PRO A 321 5.28 -2.13 17.73
C PRO A 321 3.81 -1.88 18.04
N TYR A 322 3.18 -1.01 17.25
CA TYR A 322 1.77 -0.58 17.33
C TYR A 322 1.31 0.09 18.64
N VAL A 323 2.18 0.21 19.64
CA VAL A 323 1.88 0.91 20.90
C VAL A 323 2.35 2.35 20.83
N GLY A 324 3.63 2.56 20.50
CA GLY A 324 4.20 3.90 20.54
C GLY A 324 5.70 3.93 20.30
N VAL A 325 6.24 5.14 20.33
CA VAL A 325 7.65 5.44 20.12
C VAL A 325 8.11 6.55 21.07
N GLY A 326 9.02 6.19 21.97
CA GLY A 326 9.48 7.07 23.04
C GLY A 326 8.30 7.51 23.94
N PRO A 327 8.11 8.82 24.17
CA PRO A 327 7.01 9.34 24.99
C PRO A 327 5.66 9.32 24.26
N LEU A 328 5.64 9.04 22.95
CA LEU A 328 4.45 9.13 22.12
C LEU A 328 3.74 7.79 22.01
N HIS A 329 2.43 7.80 22.14
CA HIS A 329 1.57 6.65 21.90
C HIS A 329 0.70 6.90 20.68
N PHE A 330 0.51 5.88 19.85
CA PHE A 330 -0.42 6.00 18.74
C PHE A 330 -1.83 6.26 19.26
N GLY A 331 -2.61 7.09 18.54
CA GLY A 331 -3.91 7.57 19.00
C GLY A 331 -3.89 8.86 19.83
N MET A 332 -2.71 9.40 20.18
CA MET A 332 -2.63 10.71 20.84
C MET A 332 -3.13 11.85 19.95
N THR A 333 -3.75 12.85 20.56
CA THR A 333 -4.09 14.15 19.96
C THR A 333 -2.86 15.07 19.92
N LEU A 334 -2.95 16.18 19.17
CA LEU A 334 -1.87 17.15 19.10
C LEU A 334 -1.50 17.76 20.47
N ASP A 335 -2.50 17.99 21.33
CA ASP A 335 -2.27 18.56 22.67
C ASP A 335 -1.57 17.56 23.60
N GLU A 336 -1.92 16.28 23.51
CA GLU A 336 -1.26 15.20 24.25
C GLU A 336 0.20 15.05 23.80
N ILE A 337 0.48 15.12 22.50
CA ILE A 337 1.85 15.09 21.95
C ILE A 337 2.65 16.30 22.43
N THR A 338 2.06 17.50 22.35
CA THR A 338 2.68 18.75 22.80
C THR A 338 3.08 18.67 24.28
N THR A 339 2.19 18.09 25.09
CA THR A 339 2.42 17.87 26.52
C THR A 339 3.52 16.83 26.75
N ALA A 340 3.48 15.71 26.03
CA ALA A 340 4.44 14.61 26.16
C ALA A 340 5.87 15.01 25.74
N LEU A 341 6.00 15.87 24.72
CA LEU A 341 7.29 16.38 24.25
C LEU A 341 7.75 17.64 25.00
N GLY A 342 6.83 18.37 25.64
CA GLY A 342 7.10 19.70 26.17
C GLY A 342 7.43 20.72 25.07
N GLU A 343 6.96 20.48 23.85
CA GLU A 343 7.28 21.23 22.63
C GLU A 343 6.00 21.49 21.84
N HIS A 344 5.81 22.73 21.37
CA HIS A 344 4.77 23.06 20.40
C HIS A 344 5.27 22.81 18.97
N PRO A 345 4.39 22.37 18.04
CA PRO A 345 4.79 22.15 16.67
C PRO A 345 5.23 23.46 16.01
N ALA A 346 6.37 23.44 15.33
CA ALA A 346 6.89 24.57 14.57
C ALA A 346 6.08 24.82 13.29
N ALA A 347 5.47 23.77 12.73
CA ALA A 347 4.57 23.85 11.58
C ALA A 347 3.50 22.77 11.67
N SER A 348 2.31 23.05 11.12
CA SER A 348 1.22 22.08 10.98
C SER A 348 0.60 22.16 9.58
N SER A 349 0.27 21.00 9.02
CA SER A 349 -0.46 20.85 7.76
C SER A 349 -1.88 20.40 8.04
N HIS A 350 -2.83 20.90 7.26
CA HIS A 350 -4.23 20.50 7.36
C HIS A 350 -4.83 20.26 5.97
N THR A 351 -5.69 19.26 5.90
CA THR A 351 -6.53 18.99 4.74
C THR A 351 -7.93 19.56 4.96
N HIS A 352 -8.60 19.92 3.86
CA HIS A 352 -9.96 20.45 3.88
C HIS A 352 -10.92 19.50 3.17
N ASP A 353 -11.98 19.06 3.86
CA ASP A 353 -13.01 18.16 3.30
C ASP A 353 -14.31 18.91 2.95
N GLY A 354 -14.20 20.17 2.57
CA GLY A 354 -15.31 21.05 2.18
C GLY A 354 -15.90 21.84 3.34
N THR A 355 -16.00 21.27 4.56
CA THR A 355 -16.54 21.98 5.73
C THR A 355 -15.67 21.89 6.98
N HIS A 356 -14.79 20.88 7.09
CA HIS A 356 -13.91 20.71 8.25
C HIS A 356 -12.43 20.82 7.86
N ARG A 357 -11.65 21.37 8.78
CA ARG A 357 -10.19 21.46 8.69
C ARG A 357 -9.63 20.36 9.58
N ARG A 358 -9.02 19.36 8.96
CA ARG A 358 -8.47 18.18 9.65
C ARG A 358 -6.96 18.27 9.72
N LEU A 359 -6.37 17.98 10.88
CA LEU A 359 -4.92 17.95 11.04
C LEU A 359 -4.35 16.74 10.27
N GLU A 360 -3.35 17.02 9.43
CA GLU A 360 -2.68 16.00 8.62
C GLU A 360 -1.30 15.68 9.18
N SER A 361 -0.51 16.71 9.51
CA SER A 361 0.82 16.53 10.08
C SER A 361 1.24 17.70 10.96
N ALA A 362 2.17 17.46 11.88
CA ALA A 362 2.79 18.48 12.72
C ALA A 362 4.30 18.21 12.88
N ASP A 363 5.11 19.26 12.72
CA ASP A 363 6.57 19.20 12.79
C ASP A 363 7.10 19.70 14.14
N PHE A 364 7.84 18.84 14.85
CA PHE A 364 8.49 19.16 16.11
C PHE A 364 10.00 19.21 15.87
N THR A 365 10.51 20.42 15.61
CA THR A 365 11.87 20.62 15.11
C THR A 365 12.93 20.44 16.19
N THR A 366 12.60 20.68 17.45
CA THR A 366 13.50 20.48 18.61
C THR A 366 13.65 18.99 18.90
N SER A 367 12.54 18.27 18.92
CA SER A 367 12.52 16.80 19.06
C SER A 367 12.99 16.09 17.78
N GLY A 368 13.03 16.78 16.64
CA GLY A 368 13.46 16.20 15.37
C GLY A 368 12.51 15.12 14.85
N ILE A 369 11.20 15.30 15.04
CA ILE A 369 10.18 14.37 14.56
C ILE A 369 9.08 15.08 13.76
N ARG A 370 8.36 14.30 12.96
CA ARG A 370 7.10 14.68 12.35
C ARG A 370 6.01 13.71 12.77
N ALA A 371 4.94 14.24 13.34
CA ALA A 371 3.73 13.51 13.68
C ALA A 371 2.73 13.60 12.52
N LEU A 372 2.07 12.50 12.21
CA LEU A 372 1.11 12.37 11.12
C LEU A 372 -0.21 11.83 11.68
N PHE A 373 -1.33 12.42 11.25
CA PHE A 373 -2.62 12.26 11.90
C PHE A 373 -3.67 11.66 10.97
N ARG A 374 -4.50 10.78 11.54
CA ARG A 374 -5.78 10.33 10.97
C ARG A 374 -6.85 10.67 11.98
N ASP A 375 -7.91 11.36 11.55
CA ASP A 375 -9.07 11.69 12.38
C ASP A 375 -8.61 12.45 13.64
N ASP A 376 -7.65 13.37 13.45
CA ASP A 376 -6.97 14.15 14.49
C ASP A 376 -6.25 13.32 15.58
N ARG A 377 -5.90 12.06 15.25
CA ARG A 377 -5.21 11.10 16.11
C ARG A 377 -3.88 10.65 15.49
N LEU A 378 -2.85 10.49 16.31
CA LEU A 378 -1.51 10.10 15.88
C LEU A 378 -1.52 8.72 15.23
N GLY A 379 -1.24 8.68 13.93
CA GLY A 379 -1.17 7.44 13.15
C GLY A 379 0.24 7.07 12.73
N CYS A 380 1.14 8.04 12.60
CA CYS A 380 2.53 7.78 12.23
C CYS A 380 3.48 8.80 12.86
N VAL A 381 4.67 8.34 13.23
CA VAL A 381 5.79 9.18 13.68
C VAL A 381 6.98 8.93 12.76
N ALA A 382 7.41 9.97 12.06
CA ALA A 382 8.63 9.94 11.26
C ALA A 382 9.76 10.63 12.04
N VAL A 383 10.89 9.93 12.20
CA VAL A 383 12.02 10.44 12.99
C VAL A 383 13.12 10.91 12.06
N ASN A 384 13.56 12.17 12.21
CA ASN A 384 14.61 12.75 11.38
C ASN A 384 15.94 12.03 11.59
N ALA A 385 16.55 11.52 10.52
CA ALA A 385 17.83 10.81 10.59
C ALA A 385 18.96 11.72 11.07
N LEU A 386 18.89 13.04 10.78
CA LEU A 386 19.95 13.99 11.09
C LEU A 386 19.92 14.45 12.55
N GLY A 387 18.75 14.75 13.09
CA GLY A 387 18.61 15.41 14.40
C GLY A 387 17.59 14.80 15.34
N GLY A 388 16.84 13.80 14.90
CA GLY A 388 15.82 13.14 15.73
C GLY A 388 16.40 12.16 16.74
N PRO A 389 15.56 11.66 17.67
CA PRO A 389 15.94 10.69 18.69
C PRO A 389 16.55 9.42 18.09
N GLN A 390 17.45 8.81 18.85
CA GLN A 390 17.92 7.46 18.59
C GLN A 390 16.82 6.49 19.03
N VAL A 391 16.04 5.98 18.09
CA VAL A 391 15.00 5.00 18.41
C VAL A 391 15.60 3.60 18.36
N ARG A 392 15.26 2.76 19.33
CA ARG A 392 15.69 1.36 19.45
C ARG A 392 14.54 0.39 19.43
N LEU A 393 14.75 -0.76 18.80
CA LEU A 393 13.88 -1.94 18.91
C LEU A 393 14.71 -3.07 19.53
N ASP A 394 14.30 -3.55 20.70
CA ASP A 394 15.05 -4.54 21.50
C ASP A 394 16.53 -4.18 21.68
N GLY A 395 16.79 -2.90 21.96
CA GLY A 395 18.14 -2.37 22.14
C GLY A 395 18.91 -2.10 20.85
N ALA A 396 18.47 -2.59 19.68
CA ALA A 396 19.12 -2.31 18.39
C ALA A 396 18.71 -0.93 17.86
N PRO A 397 19.67 -0.08 17.44
CA PRO A 397 19.37 1.27 16.95
C PRO A 397 18.76 1.24 15.54
N LEU A 398 17.76 2.10 15.32
CA LEU A 398 17.04 2.22 14.06
C LEU A 398 17.20 3.58 13.38
N THR A 399 17.34 4.68 14.14
CA THR A 399 17.52 6.02 13.57
C THR A 399 18.97 6.28 13.19
N GLY A 400 19.21 6.93 12.06
CA GLY A 400 20.52 7.46 11.69
C GLY A 400 21.57 6.39 11.36
N CYS A 401 21.18 5.12 11.24
CA CYS A 401 22.07 3.99 10.99
C CYS A 401 22.28 3.78 9.48
N ALA A 402 23.19 2.86 9.12
CA ALA A 402 23.34 2.42 7.74
C ALA A 402 22.11 1.62 7.28
N PRO A 403 21.40 2.02 6.20
CA PRO A 403 20.16 1.36 5.78
C PRO A 403 20.29 -0.15 5.59
N SER A 404 21.35 -0.62 4.91
CA SER A 404 21.59 -2.04 4.67
C SER A 404 21.76 -2.86 5.94
N ARG A 405 22.37 -2.29 7.00
CA ARG A 405 22.56 -2.99 8.28
C ARG A 405 21.26 -3.13 9.06
N VAL A 406 20.45 -2.09 9.06
CA VAL A 406 19.13 -2.12 9.71
C VAL A 406 18.20 -3.08 8.99
N GLU A 407 18.20 -3.04 7.66
CA GLU A 407 17.44 -3.97 6.82
C GLU A 407 17.85 -5.42 7.08
N ASP A 408 19.14 -5.76 6.94
CA ASP A 408 19.65 -7.13 7.16
C ASP A 408 19.22 -7.66 8.54
N TRP A 409 19.37 -6.83 9.58
CA TRP A 409 18.99 -7.19 10.95
C TRP A 409 17.48 -7.43 11.09
N LEU A 410 16.66 -6.53 10.54
CA LEU A 410 15.20 -6.66 10.60
C LEU A 410 14.69 -7.85 9.78
N VAL A 411 15.27 -8.13 8.61
CA VAL A 411 14.91 -9.30 7.78
C VAL A 411 15.18 -10.60 8.53
N HIS A 412 16.37 -10.76 9.12
CA HIS A 412 16.71 -11.98 9.88
C HIS A 412 15.81 -12.19 11.10
N ARG A 413 15.42 -11.08 11.76
CA ARG A 413 14.52 -11.10 12.91
C ARG A 413 13.08 -11.43 12.50
N THR A 414 12.58 -10.76 11.46
CA THR A 414 11.19 -10.90 11.03
C THR A 414 10.95 -12.22 10.31
N GLU A 415 11.87 -12.73 9.49
CA GLU A 415 11.72 -14.06 8.89
C GLU A 415 11.70 -15.21 9.92
N ARG A 416 12.36 -15.04 11.07
CA ARG A 416 12.28 -16.03 12.18
C ARG A 416 10.95 -16.01 12.93
N THR A 417 10.28 -14.86 12.98
CA THR A 417 9.11 -14.64 13.85
C THR A 417 7.80 -14.56 13.07
N ARG A 418 7.86 -14.05 11.82
CA ARG A 418 6.81 -13.98 10.80
C ARG A 418 7.41 -13.93 9.38
N PRO A 419 7.59 -15.09 8.75
CA PRO A 419 7.99 -15.18 7.35
C PRO A 419 7.07 -14.36 6.44
N GLY A 420 7.64 -13.52 5.56
CA GLY A 420 6.87 -12.74 4.58
C GLY A 420 6.23 -11.44 5.08
N SER A 421 6.68 -10.90 6.22
CA SER A 421 6.26 -9.60 6.74
C SER A 421 7.05 -8.41 6.18
N LEU A 422 8.16 -8.67 5.49
CA LEU A 422 8.92 -7.70 4.72
C LEU A 422 8.20 -7.37 3.40
N ARG A 423 8.08 -6.08 3.12
CA ARG A 423 7.62 -5.47 1.86
C ARG A 423 8.56 -4.33 1.49
N TYR A 424 8.41 -3.77 0.31
CA TYR A 424 9.22 -2.64 -0.13
C TYR A 424 8.37 -1.54 -0.71
N SER A 425 8.59 -0.37 -0.14
CA SER A 425 8.26 0.94 -0.65
C SER A 425 8.48 1.07 -2.17
N PRO A 426 7.69 1.90 -2.87
CA PRO A 426 7.98 2.44 -4.18
C PRO A 426 9.29 3.14 -4.32
N ALA A 427 9.75 3.75 -3.23
CA ALA A 427 11.07 4.36 -3.18
C ALA A 427 12.15 3.33 -2.84
N GLY A 428 11.80 2.04 -2.72
CA GLY A 428 12.71 0.96 -2.38
C GLY A 428 13.03 0.84 -0.88
N ASP A 429 12.36 1.60 -0.02
CA ASP A 429 12.45 1.51 1.44
C ASP A 429 11.82 0.21 2.00
N PRO A 430 12.52 -0.58 2.83
CA PRO A 430 11.93 -1.78 3.41
C PRO A 430 10.84 -1.46 4.44
N VAL A 431 9.74 -2.20 4.38
CA VAL A 431 8.54 -2.08 5.19
C VAL A 431 8.29 -3.39 5.92
N PHE A 432 8.27 -3.34 7.24
CA PHE A 432 8.00 -4.45 8.13
C PHE A 432 6.58 -4.31 8.66
N ALA A 433 5.62 -4.71 7.83
CA ALA A 433 4.20 -4.50 8.10
C ALA A 433 3.79 -5.10 9.45
N GLY A 434 4.36 -6.26 9.82
CA GLY A 434 4.13 -6.95 11.08
C GLY A 434 4.70 -6.28 12.33
N LEU A 435 5.49 -5.21 12.16
CA LEU A 435 6.01 -4.36 13.23
C LEU A 435 5.42 -2.94 13.20
N GLY A 436 4.72 -2.55 12.12
CA GLY A 436 4.34 -1.15 11.91
C GLY A 436 5.56 -0.26 11.70
N LEU A 437 6.53 -0.71 10.91
CA LEU A 437 7.81 -0.01 10.73
C LEU A 437 8.16 0.07 9.24
N ALA A 438 8.50 1.27 8.76
CA ALA A 438 9.14 1.48 7.46
C ALA A 438 10.50 2.16 7.66
N ILE A 439 11.53 1.67 6.99
CA ILE A 439 12.90 2.20 7.11
C ILE A 439 13.23 3.00 5.86
N ARG A 440 13.09 4.33 5.94
CA ARG A 440 13.41 5.20 4.80
C ARG A 440 14.86 5.64 4.79
N GLY A 441 15.38 5.95 3.61
CA GLY A 441 16.63 6.69 3.48
C GLY A 441 16.41 8.20 3.64
N GLN A 442 17.32 8.88 4.32
CA GLN A 442 17.44 10.33 4.31
C GLN A 442 18.89 10.72 4.02
N ARG A 443 19.09 11.65 3.08
CA ARG A 443 20.42 12.07 2.69
C ARG A 443 21.06 12.97 3.74
N ALA A 444 22.35 12.75 3.99
CA ALA A 444 23.20 13.51 4.88
C ALA A 444 24.51 13.84 4.15
N GLY A 445 24.46 14.82 3.24
CA GLY A 445 25.58 15.11 2.34
C GLY A 445 25.83 13.94 1.39
N ASP A 446 26.98 13.27 1.50
CA ASP A 446 27.34 12.11 0.67
C ASP A 446 26.89 10.77 1.28
N LEU A 447 26.21 10.81 2.42
CA LEU A 447 25.71 9.62 3.12
C LEU A 447 24.20 9.51 3.00
N VAL A 448 23.70 8.28 3.17
CA VAL A 448 22.28 7.99 3.36
C VAL A 448 22.13 7.29 4.69
N LEU A 449 21.23 7.80 5.53
CA LEU A 449 20.98 7.30 6.87
C LEU A 449 19.52 6.89 7.03
N THR A 450 19.25 5.99 7.97
CA THR A 450 17.87 5.54 8.23
C THR A 450 17.03 6.63 8.90
N ARG A 451 15.87 6.89 8.29
CA ARG A 451 14.77 7.73 8.78
C ARG A 451 13.57 6.81 9.02
N PRO A 452 13.44 6.21 10.22
CA PRO A 452 12.37 5.27 10.49
C PRO A 452 11.01 5.98 10.59
N LEU A 453 9.99 5.33 10.04
CA LEU A 453 8.59 5.69 10.16
C LEU A 453 7.89 4.60 10.98
N PHE A 454 7.34 5.00 12.11
CA PHE A 454 6.61 4.12 13.02
C PHE A 454 5.12 4.34 12.83
N LEU A 455 4.37 3.26 12.62
CA LEU A 455 3.01 3.28 12.12
C LEU A 455 2.08 2.57 13.08
N HIS A 456 0.89 3.14 13.25
CA HIS A 456 -0.23 2.44 13.87
C HIS A 456 -0.74 1.31 12.95
N HIS A 457 -1.41 0.30 13.51
CA HIS A 457 -1.92 -0.84 12.73
C HIS A 457 -3.00 -0.44 11.71
N ASP A 458 -3.70 0.68 11.92
CA ASP A 458 -4.66 1.22 10.95
C ASP A 458 -4.00 1.87 9.71
N TRP A 459 -2.66 1.93 9.69
CA TRP A 459 -1.84 2.56 8.65
C TRP A 459 -1.00 1.54 7.87
N LEU A 460 -1.48 0.30 7.78
CA LEU A 460 -0.79 -0.77 7.07
C LEU A 460 -0.63 -0.47 5.57
N ASP A 461 -1.52 0.33 4.97
CA ASP A 461 -1.38 0.89 3.62
C ASP A 461 -0.64 2.22 3.61
N LEU A 462 0.68 2.16 3.85
CA LEU A 462 1.60 3.31 3.87
C LEU A 462 1.37 4.32 2.73
N TRP A 463 1.01 3.85 1.54
CA TRP A 463 0.97 4.63 0.29
C TRP A 463 -0.25 5.49 0.16
N HIS A 464 -1.36 5.05 0.75
CA HIS A 464 -2.60 5.82 0.81
C HIS A 464 -2.73 6.57 2.13
N ALA A 465 -2.05 6.10 3.18
CA ALA A 465 -2.15 6.68 4.50
C ALA A 465 -1.20 7.89 4.68
N LEU A 466 0.00 7.88 4.08
CA LEU A 466 0.96 8.97 4.25
C LEU A 466 0.81 10.11 3.21
N PRO A 467 0.93 11.38 3.62
CA PRO A 467 0.96 12.54 2.75
C PRO A 467 2.03 12.41 1.67
N ALA A 468 1.77 12.95 0.46
CA ALA A 468 2.73 12.94 -0.64
C ALA A 468 4.07 13.60 -0.27
N ALA A 469 4.03 14.61 0.61
CA ALA A 469 5.24 15.28 1.11
C ALA A 469 6.18 14.34 1.87
N GLU A 470 5.69 13.25 2.47
CA GLU A 470 6.58 12.27 3.06
C GLU A 470 7.42 11.61 1.97
N TRP A 471 6.82 11.16 0.88
CA TRP A 471 7.54 10.47 -0.19
C TRP A 471 8.53 11.35 -0.96
N ASN A 472 8.31 12.67 -0.95
CA ASN A 472 9.11 13.64 -1.67
C ASN A 472 10.14 14.39 -0.81
N HIS A 473 10.33 14.00 0.46
CA HIS A 473 11.38 14.57 1.31
C HIS A 473 12.77 14.14 0.79
N PRO A 474 13.65 15.08 0.41
CA PRO A 474 14.97 14.78 -0.15
C PRO A 474 15.99 14.23 0.86
#